data_AF-A0A9R1JPF7-F1
#
_entry.id   AF-A0A9R1JPF7-F1
#
_cell.length_a   1.000
_cell.length_b   1.000
_cell.length_c   1.000
_cell.angle_alpha   90.00
_cell.angle_beta   90.00
_cell.angle_gamma   90.00
#
_symmetry.space_group_name_H-M   'P 1'
#
loop_
_entity.id
_entity.type
_entity.pdbx_description
1 polymer ?
#
loop_
_entity_poly.entity_id
_entity_poly.type
_entity_poly.pdbx_seq_one_letter_code
_entity_poly.pdbx_strand_id
1 'polypeptide(L)'
;MSMAAAAAAITAVLLAALMARASAAAAGRVWADEEKGAHNGTARRQVTYDGRSLMLDGARRMLFSGDIHYPRSTPEQMWPRLIESAREGGLDVIQTYVFWNVHEPIQGQYNFEGRYDLVKFIREIHAQGLYVSLRVGPFIEAEWKYGGLPFWLRGVPNITFRCDNEPYKVHMQKFVAKIVNMMKDEKLYYPQGGPIIISQIENEYKLVEGAFHSRGPPYVRWAAAMAVNLQTGVPWMMCKQDDAPDPIINTCNGLICGETFIGPNKPNKPALWTENWTSRYPLYGHDPRYRSPADIAFAVALFIARKKGSFVSYYMYHGGTNFGRFASSYVTTSYYDGAPLDEYGLIWQSTWSHLRELHAAVKQSEEPLLSGSYSTYSFGEQQEGHVFETESNCVAFLVNLDKHKTSNIQFGEASFQLAPKSISILSSCRRVVFETAKVNAQHGLRTAQVVQSLNNVDSWKIFKEPIPLAINNTTHIGHRFFEHLSTTKDETDYLWYLTRYDYRSNGDTQLVLNVESQAHVLHAYINNDYVGSVHGSHDGPRNIILKTPITLRKGQNSISLLSVMVGSPDSGAYMERRIFGVRKVSIQQGDHKSHSLNNELWKHQVNPDWLIWRNE
;
A
#
# COMPACT_ATOMS: atom_id res chain seq x y z
N MET A 1 -3.15 -19.35 48.48
CA MET A 1 -3.51 -20.35 47.45
C MET A 1 -2.43 -21.43 47.46
N SER A 2 -2.80 -22.69 47.68
CA SER A 2 -1.84 -23.79 47.83
C SER A 2 -1.21 -24.19 46.49
N MET A 3 0.02 -24.72 46.52
CA MET A 3 0.76 -25.21 45.34
C MET A 3 -0.05 -26.19 44.45
N ALA A 4 -1.05 -26.87 45.01
CA ALA A 4 -1.93 -27.77 44.25
C ALA A 4 -2.81 -27.04 43.23
N ALA A 5 -3.25 -25.81 43.53
CA ALA A 5 -4.07 -25.01 42.62
C ALA A 5 -3.25 -24.47 41.43
N ALA A 6 -1.97 -24.15 41.66
CA ALA A 6 -1.05 -23.72 40.62
C ALA A 6 -0.69 -24.87 39.66
N ALA A 7 -0.47 -26.07 40.19
CA ALA A 7 -0.21 -27.26 39.36
C ALA A 7 -1.41 -27.62 38.48
N ALA A 8 -2.64 -27.58 39.03
CA ALA A 8 -3.85 -27.86 38.25
C ALA A 8 -4.08 -26.84 37.11
N ALA A 9 -3.79 -25.56 37.36
CA ALA A 9 -3.89 -24.52 36.33
C ALA A 9 -2.87 -24.69 35.20
N ILE A 10 -1.63 -25.07 35.52
CA ILE A 10 -0.58 -25.32 34.53
C ILE A 10 -0.93 -26.53 33.66
N THR A 11 -1.45 -27.61 34.26
CA THR A 11 -1.87 -28.80 33.51
C THR A 11 -3.06 -28.52 32.60
N ALA A 12 -4.02 -27.69 33.03
CA ALA A 12 -5.16 -27.29 32.20
C ALA A 12 -4.74 -26.42 30.99
N VAL A 13 -3.80 -25.50 31.18
CA VAL A 13 -3.23 -24.67 30.10
C VAL A 13 -2.45 -25.52 29.09
N LEU A 14 -1.67 -26.49 29.57
CA LEU A 14 -0.95 -27.44 28.71
C LEU A 14 -1.92 -28.32 27.91
N LEU A 15 -2.99 -28.82 28.53
CA LEU A 15 -4.02 -29.61 27.84
C LEU A 15 -4.74 -28.78 26.77
N ALA A 16 -5.10 -27.53 27.07
CA ALA A 16 -5.74 -26.64 26.12
C ALA A 16 -4.81 -26.29 24.93
N ALA A 17 -3.52 -26.08 25.18
CA ALA A 17 -2.52 -25.86 24.12
C ALA A 17 -2.30 -27.12 23.25
N LEU A 18 -2.32 -28.31 23.86
CA LEU A 18 -2.25 -29.59 23.14
C LEU A 18 -3.49 -29.84 22.28
N MET A 19 -4.69 -29.55 22.79
CA MET A 19 -5.93 -29.65 22.00
C MET A 19 -5.98 -28.61 20.88
N ALA A 20 -5.53 -27.38 21.10
CA ALA A 20 -5.46 -26.35 20.07
C ALA A 20 -4.46 -26.73 18.95
N ARG A 21 -3.31 -27.32 19.30
CA ARG A 21 -2.36 -27.87 18.33
C ARG A 21 -2.93 -29.07 17.56
N ALA A 22 -3.68 -29.94 18.21
CA ALA A 22 -4.34 -31.07 17.55
C ALA A 22 -5.42 -30.60 16.57
N SER A 23 -6.21 -29.58 16.90
CA SER A 23 -7.22 -29.00 16.02
C SER A 23 -6.60 -28.26 14.82
N ALA A 24 -5.51 -27.51 15.03
CA ALA A 24 -4.77 -26.86 13.93
C ALA A 24 -4.10 -27.89 13.00
N ALA A 25 -3.53 -28.96 13.57
CA ALA A 25 -2.98 -30.07 12.79
C ALA A 25 -4.06 -30.87 12.06
N ALA A 26 -5.27 -31.01 12.63
CA ALA A 26 -6.40 -31.64 11.98
C ALA A 26 -6.93 -30.78 10.81
N ALA A 27 -7.04 -29.45 10.99
CA ALA A 27 -7.39 -28.53 9.90
C ALA A 27 -6.34 -28.54 8.78
N GLY A 28 -5.04 -28.51 9.10
CA GLY A 28 -3.97 -28.65 8.11
C GLY A 28 -3.92 -30.02 7.42
N ARG A 29 -4.33 -31.10 8.12
CA ARG A 29 -4.45 -32.45 7.53
C ARG A 29 -5.64 -32.61 6.60
N VAL A 30 -6.78 -31.98 6.89
CA VAL A 30 -7.95 -32.00 5.98
C VAL A 30 -7.60 -31.39 4.61
N TRP A 31 -6.75 -30.36 4.58
CA TRP A 31 -6.29 -29.74 3.33
C TRP A 31 -5.26 -30.61 2.59
N ALA A 32 -4.39 -31.32 3.31
CA ALA A 32 -3.39 -32.21 2.72
C ALA A 32 -3.97 -33.56 2.27
N ASP A 33 -5.03 -34.05 2.91
CA ASP A 33 -5.69 -35.31 2.55
C ASP A 33 -6.68 -35.14 1.38
N GLU A 34 -7.27 -33.96 1.17
CA GLU A 34 -8.00 -33.64 -0.07
C GLU A 34 -7.09 -33.63 -1.31
N GLU A 35 -5.82 -33.24 -1.19
CA GLU A 35 -4.83 -33.34 -2.29
C GLU A 35 -4.45 -34.80 -2.61
N LYS A 36 -4.52 -35.73 -1.63
CA LYS A 36 -4.19 -37.15 -1.86
C LYS A 36 -5.34 -37.98 -2.43
N GLY A 37 -6.59 -37.51 -2.33
CA GLY A 37 -7.76 -38.16 -2.92
C GLY A 37 -7.92 -37.93 -4.44
N ALA A 38 -7.21 -36.97 -5.02
CA ALA A 38 -7.37 -36.53 -6.41
C ALA A 38 -6.50 -37.26 -7.45
N HIS A 39 -5.87 -38.38 -7.09
CA HIS A 39 -5.03 -39.15 -8.03
C HIS A 39 -5.78 -40.20 -8.89
N ASN A 40 -7.12 -40.18 -8.90
CA ASN A 40 -7.92 -40.91 -9.88
C ASN A 40 -8.76 -39.96 -10.73
N GLY A 41 -8.21 -39.56 -11.89
CA GLY A 41 -8.95 -38.98 -13.02
C GLY A 41 -8.92 -37.46 -13.13
N THR A 42 -8.09 -36.95 -14.04
CA THR A 42 -8.35 -35.80 -14.96
C THR A 42 -9.31 -34.67 -14.52
N ALA A 43 -9.30 -34.22 -13.27
CA ALA A 43 -9.98 -33.00 -12.86
C ALA A 43 -9.07 -31.81 -13.20
N ARG A 44 -9.54 -30.93 -14.09
CA ARG A 44 -8.79 -29.74 -14.52
C ARG A 44 -8.71 -28.74 -13.36
N ARG A 45 -7.49 -28.45 -12.87
CA ARG A 45 -7.28 -27.35 -11.90
C ARG A 45 -7.81 -26.05 -12.50
N GLN A 46 -8.76 -25.40 -11.83
CA GLN A 46 -9.42 -24.21 -12.36
C GLN A 46 -9.80 -23.22 -11.26
N VAL A 47 -9.78 -21.94 -11.61
CA VAL A 47 -10.37 -20.88 -10.79
C VAL A 47 -11.49 -20.21 -11.57
N THR A 48 -12.69 -20.28 -11.04
CA THR A 48 -13.88 -19.59 -11.57
C THR A 48 -14.52 -18.75 -10.46
N TYR A 49 -15.69 -18.18 -10.72
CA TYR A 49 -16.47 -17.47 -9.71
C TYR A 49 -17.96 -17.54 -10.05
N ASP A 50 -18.77 -17.29 -9.04
CA ASP A 50 -20.20 -17.04 -9.20
C ASP A 50 -20.63 -15.82 -8.38
N GLY A 51 -21.94 -15.58 -8.25
CA GLY A 51 -22.47 -14.46 -7.47
C GLY A 51 -22.14 -14.50 -5.97
N ARG A 52 -21.54 -15.58 -5.47
CA ARG A 52 -21.22 -15.78 -4.06
C ARG A 52 -19.73 -15.69 -3.77
N SER A 53 -18.88 -16.41 -4.49
CA SER A 53 -17.44 -16.45 -4.21
C SER A 53 -16.58 -16.78 -5.42
N LEU A 54 -15.26 -16.66 -5.24
CA LEU A 54 -14.32 -17.43 -6.05
C LEU A 54 -14.55 -18.93 -5.80
N MET A 55 -14.29 -19.73 -6.82
CA MET A 55 -14.41 -21.18 -6.79
C MET A 55 -13.10 -21.79 -7.26
N LEU A 56 -12.50 -22.64 -6.44
CA LEU A 56 -11.29 -23.40 -6.76
C LEU A 56 -11.72 -24.85 -6.96
N ASP A 57 -11.45 -25.40 -8.13
CA ASP A 57 -11.80 -26.78 -8.50
C ASP A 57 -13.28 -27.12 -8.25
N GLY A 58 -14.15 -26.12 -8.51
CA GLY A 58 -15.61 -26.25 -8.35
C GLY A 58 -16.12 -25.99 -6.93
N ALA A 59 -15.24 -25.83 -5.94
CA ALA A 59 -15.64 -25.54 -4.56
C ALA A 59 -15.57 -24.04 -4.26
N ARG A 60 -16.67 -23.48 -3.75
CA ARG A 60 -16.70 -22.10 -3.22
C ARG A 60 -15.72 -21.95 -2.06
N ARG A 61 -15.08 -20.78 -1.94
CA ARG A 61 -14.11 -20.49 -0.87
C ARG A 61 -14.41 -19.18 -0.15
N MET A 62 -14.26 -19.20 1.17
CA MET A 62 -14.13 -18.00 2.01
C MET A 62 -12.65 -17.70 2.21
N LEU A 63 -12.17 -16.59 1.66
CA LEU A 63 -10.74 -16.30 1.58
C LEU A 63 -10.36 -15.09 2.42
N PHE A 64 -9.46 -15.30 3.38
CA PHE A 64 -8.77 -14.19 4.05
C PHE A 64 -7.41 -13.96 3.40
N SER A 65 -7.16 -12.71 3.02
CA SER A 65 -5.99 -12.26 2.32
C SER A 65 -5.24 -11.22 3.13
N GLY A 66 -3.94 -11.07 2.91
CA GLY A 66 -3.14 -10.01 3.50
C GLY A 66 -2.11 -9.47 2.53
N ASP A 67 -2.01 -8.14 2.45
CA ASP A 67 -1.02 -7.50 1.59
C ASP A 67 0.36 -7.55 2.25
N ILE A 68 1.32 -8.12 1.52
CA ILE A 68 2.75 -8.15 1.84
C ILE A 68 3.51 -7.78 0.57
N HIS A 69 4.19 -6.63 0.59
CA HIS A 69 4.95 -6.15 -0.57
C HIS A 69 6.39 -6.66 -0.51
N TYR A 70 6.76 -7.54 -1.44
CA TYR A 70 8.11 -8.13 -1.49
C TYR A 70 9.25 -7.11 -1.49
N PRO A 71 9.16 -5.92 -2.14
CA PRO A 71 10.25 -4.96 -2.11
C PRO A 71 10.44 -4.24 -0.77
N ARG A 72 9.47 -4.35 0.15
CA ARG A 72 9.46 -3.68 1.45
C ARG A 72 10.00 -4.55 2.58
N SER A 73 10.49 -5.75 2.27
CA SER A 73 11.08 -6.70 3.21
C SER A 73 12.22 -7.51 2.56
N THR A 74 12.99 -8.26 3.34
CA THR A 74 14.18 -8.98 2.84
C THR A 74 13.90 -10.46 2.50
N PRO A 75 14.46 -10.96 1.39
CA PRO A 75 14.16 -12.31 0.90
C PRO A 75 14.64 -13.46 1.77
N GLU A 76 15.80 -13.35 2.40
CA GLU A 76 16.44 -14.49 3.08
C GLU A 76 15.82 -14.81 4.44
N GLN A 77 15.38 -13.78 5.18
CA GLN A 77 14.94 -13.94 6.56
C GLN A 77 13.49 -13.50 6.78
N MET A 78 13.08 -12.38 6.17
CA MET A 78 11.76 -11.83 6.43
C MET A 78 10.68 -12.55 5.62
N TRP A 79 10.83 -12.76 4.31
CA TRP A 79 9.75 -13.36 3.52
C TRP A 79 9.23 -14.69 4.10
N PRO A 80 10.08 -15.69 4.42
CA PRO A 80 9.58 -16.95 4.98
C PRO A 80 8.84 -16.76 6.30
N ARG A 81 9.37 -15.94 7.22
CA ARG A 81 8.77 -15.68 8.55
C ARG A 81 7.46 -14.89 8.47
N LEU A 82 7.40 -13.91 7.57
CA LEU A 82 6.21 -13.09 7.35
C LEU A 82 5.07 -13.95 6.80
N ILE A 83 5.38 -14.80 5.81
CA ILE A 83 4.42 -15.73 5.20
C ILE A 83 3.96 -16.78 6.22
N GLU A 84 4.88 -17.29 7.06
CA GLU A 84 4.56 -18.22 8.13
C GLU A 84 3.60 -17.58 9.14
N SER A 85 3.91 -16.36 9.60
CA SER A 85 3.10 -15.62 10.56
C SER A 85 1.72 -15.24 9.98
N ALA A 86 1.64 -14.99 8.67
CA ALA A 86 0.38 -14.79 7.96
C ALA A 86 -0.48 -16.05 7.91
N ARG A 87 0.12 -17.20 7.59
CA ARG A 87 -0.56 -18.51 7.62
C ARG A 87 -1.06 -18.84 9.02
N GLU A 88 -0.22 -18.68 10.05
CA GLU A 88 -0.61 -18.89 11.46
C GLU A 88 -1.68 -17.92 11.93
N GLY A 89 -1.74 -16.72 11.33
CA GLY A 89 -2.79 -15.73 11.54
C GLY A 89 -4.11 -16.09 10.87
N GLY A 90 -4.17 -17.19 10.12
CA GLY A 90 -5.37 -17.70 9.48
C GLY A 90 -5.63 -17.19 8.07
N LEU A 91 -4.64 -16.53 7.43
CA LEU A 91 -4.75 -16.14 6.03
C LEU A 91 -4.68 -17.36 5.09
N ASP A 92 -5.38 -17.26 3.97
CA ASP A 92 -5.40 -18.20 2.85
C ASP A 92 -4.59 -17.68 1.66
N VAL A 93 -4.50 -16.35 1.53
CA VAL A 93 -3.96 -15.67 0.36
C VAL A 93 -2.96 -14.60 0.80
N ILE A 94 -1.82 -14.52 0.11
CA ILE A 94 -0.97 -13.32 0.15
C ILE A 94 -1.27 -12.47 -1.07
N GLN A 95 -1.56 -11.20 -0.86
CA GLN A 95 -1.77 -10.23 -1.91
C GLN A 95 -0.53 -9.36 -2.08
N THR A 96 -0.16 -9.05 -3.32
CA THR A 96 0.99 -8.18 -3.57
C THR A 96 0.86 -7.45 -4.90
N TYR A 97 1.31 -6.19 -4.93
CA TYR A 97 1.47 -5.42 -6.16
C TYR A 97 2.71 -5.84 -6.95
N VAL A 98 2.72 -5.56 -8.25
CA VAL A 98 3.95 -5.61 -9.08
C VAL A 98 4.50 -4.20 -9.31
N PHE A 99 5.75 -3.97 -8.91
CA PHE A 99 6.34 -2.62 -8.87
C PHE A 99 7.14 -2.35 -10.15
N TRP A 100 6.48 -1.82 -11.19
CA TRP A 100 7.11 -1.66 -12.52
C TRP A 100 8.42 -0.86 -12.49
N ASN A 101 8.47 0.25 -11.75
CA ASN A 101 9.64 1.13 -11.72
C ASN A 101 10.93 0.49 -11.20
N VAL A 102 10.85 -0.50 -10.29
CA VAL A 102 12.03 -1.25 -9.84
C VAL A 102 12.35 -2.41 -10.75
N HIS A 103 11.35 -2.94 -11.45
CA HIS A 103 11.54 -4.03 -12.41
C HIS A 103 12.03 -3.55 -13.76
N GLU A 104 11.80 -2.30 -14.15
CA GLU A 104 12.31 -1.71 -15.40
C GLU A 104 12.86 -0.30 -15.13
N PRO A 105 13.94 -0.16 -14.33
CA PRO A 105 14.49 1.14 -13.97
C PRO A 105 15.03 1.90 -15.19
N ILE A 106 15.50 1.16 -16.20
CA ILE A 106 15.91 1.66 -17.51
C ILE A 106 15.03 0.95 -18.54
N GLN A 107 14.52 1.69 -19.52
CA GLN A 107 13.64 1.15 -20.55
C GLN A 107 14.26 -0.09 -21.24
N GLY A 108 13.55 -1.22 -21.19
CA GLY A 108 13.98 -2.50 -21.75
C GLY A 108 14.97 -3.31 -20.91
N GLN A 109 15.49 -2.77 -19.79
CA GLN A 109 16.39 -3.48 -18.88
C GLN A 109 15.64 -3.87 -17.61
N TYR A 110 15.53 -5.16 -17.37
CA TYR A 110 14.69 -5.67 -16.29
C TYR A 110 15.50 -6.15 -15.08
N ASN A 111 14.97 -5.93 -13.88
CA ASN A 111 15.55 -6.40 -12.62
C ASN A 111 14.53 -7.24 -11.83
N PHE A 112 14.86 -8.50 -11.59
CA PHE A 112 14.12 -9.44 -10.74
C PHE A 112 15.05 -10.12 -9.73
N GLU A 113 16.09 -9.42 -9.27
CA GLU A 113 17.07 -9.95 -8.32
C GLU A 113 16.81 -9.47 -6.89
N GLY A 114 17.35 -10.20 -5.91
CA GLY A 114 17.28 -9.83 -4.50
C GLY A 114 15.84 -9.63 -4.02
N ARG A 115 15.57 -8.50 -3.34
CA ARG A 115 14.21 -8.17 -2.85
C ARG A 115 13.21 -7.85 -3.96
N TYR A 116 13.63 -7.83 -5.23
CA TYR A 116 12.77 -7.67 -6.39
C TYR A 116 12.52 -9.00 -7.11
N ASP A 117 12.96 -10.14 -6.55
CA ASP A 117 12.66 -11.46 -7.10
C ASP A 117 11.21 -11.88 -6.81
N LEU A 118 10.30 -11.43 -7.67
CA LEU A 118 8.86 -11.73 -7.60
C LEU A 118 8.57 -13.23 -7.70
N VAL A 119 9.31 -13.96 -8.54
CA VAL A 119 9.11 -15.41 -8.74
C VAL A 119 9.48 -16.17 -7.47
N LYS A 120 10.62 -15.84 -6.86
CA LYS A 120 11.04 -16.43 -5.57
C LYS A 120 10.03 -16.13 -4.47
N PHE A 121 9.52 -14.90 -4.38
CA PHE A 121 8.50 -14.55 -3.39
C PHE A 121 7.22 -15.38 -3.57
N ILE A 122 6.70 -15.50 -4.80
CA ILE A 122 5.49 -16.30 -5.08
C ILE A 122 5.72 -17.79 -4.82
N ARG A 123 6.90 -18.32 -5.15
CA ARG A 123 7.27 -19.71 -4.84
C ARG A 123 7.36 -19.96 -3.33
N GLU A 124 7.86 -19.00 -2.55
CA GLU A 124 7.88 -19.11 -1.10
C GLU A 124 6.45 -19.17 -0.53
N ILE A 125 5.53 -18.34 -1.04
CA ILE A 125 4.11 -18.38 -0.66
C ILE A 125 3.50 -19.76 -0.99
N HIS A 126 3.78 -20.28 -2.19
CA HIS A 126 3.32 -21.59 -2.61
C HIS A 126 3.88 -22.72 -1.72
N ALA A 127 5.18 -22.69 -1.41
CA ALA A 127 5.84 -23.69 -0.58
C ALA A 127 5.24 -23.79 0.83
N GLN A 128 4.66 -22.69 1.32
CA GLN A 128 3.98 -22.64 2.61
C GLN A 128 2.48 -22.98 2.57
N GLY A 129 1.93 -23.27 1.39
CA GLY A 129 0.55 -23.72 1.20
C GLY A 129 -0.48 -22.59 1.09
N LEU A 130 -0.05 -21.37 0.78
CA LEU A 130 -0.94 -20.22 0.59
C LEU A 130 -1.15 -19.91 -0.90
N TYR A 131 -2.27 -19.26 -1.21
CA TYR A 131 -2.57 -18.73 -2.54
C TYR A 131 -2.01 -17.32 -2.74
N VAL A 132 -2.07 -16.84 -3.98
CA VAL A 132 -1.65 -15.49 -4.36
C VAL A 132 -2.77 -14.72 -5.08
N SER A 133 -3.00 -13.48 -4.62
CA SER A 133 -3.70 -12.43 -5.35
C SER A 133 -2.65 -11.48 -5.95
N LEU A 134 -2.41 -11.58 -7.27
CA LEU A 134 -1.34 -10.83 -7.93
C LEU A 134 -1.86 -9.53 -8.54
N ARG A 135 -1.60 -8.39 -7.91
CA ARG A 135 -2.03 -7.09 -8.41
C ARG A 135 -1.00 -6.52 -9.38
N VAL A 136 -1.11 -6.90 -10.65
CA VAL A 136 -0.11 -6.58 -11.68
C VAL A 136 0.00 -5.07 -11.95
N GLY A 137 -1.08 -4.31 -11.76
CA GLY A 137 -1.11 -2.86 -11.97
C GLY A 137 -1.20 -2.50 -13.46
N PRO A 138 -0.27 -1.76 -14.08
CA PRO A 138 1.06 -1.47 -13.53
C PRO A 138 1.15 -0.13 -12.80
N PHE A 139 0.10 0.70 -12.86
CA PHE A 139 -0.10 1.73 -11.84
C PHE A 139 -0.67 1.07 -10.59
N ILE A 140 -0.05 1.33 -9.44
CA ILE A 140 -0.36 0.66 -8.17
C ILE A 140 -0.63 1.63 -7.01
N GLU A 141 -0.35 2.93 -7.18
CA GLU A 141 -0.33 3.91 -6.09
C GLU A 141 0.61 3.47 -4.95
N ALA A 142 0.06 2.75 -3.96
CA ALA A 142 0.75 2.02 -2.90
C ALA A 142 1.66 2.87 -2.00
N GLU A 143 1.44 4.19 -1.97
CA GLU A 143 2.38 5.17 -1.40
C GLU A 143 3.82 4.95 -1.88
N TRP A 144 3.92 4.52 -3.13
CA TRP A 144 5.16 4.17 -3.77
C TRP A 144 5.50 5.22 -4.80
N LYS A 145 6.79 5.50 -4.92
CA LYS A 145 7.34 6.47 -5.85
C LYS A 145 6.71 6.34 -7.24
N TYR A 146 6.13 7.43 -7.73
CA TYR A 146 5.53 7.49 -9.07
C TYR A 146 4.39 6.49 -9.31
N GLY A 147 3.74 6.02 -8.25
CA GLY A 147 2.64 5.06 -8.31
C GLY A 147 3.05 3.74 -8.94
N GLY A 148 4.34 3.40 -8.85
CA GLY A 148 4.94 2.23 -9.50
C GLY A 148 5.35 2.43 -10.96
N LEU A 149 4.99 3.54 -11.61
CA LEU A 149 5.36 3.78 -13.00
C LEU A 149 6.86 4.16 -13.11
N PRO A 150 7.63 3.60 -14.06
CA PRO A 150 9.02 4.00 -14.25
C PRO A 150 9.13 5.46 -14.73
N PHE A 151 10.09 6.19 -14.19
CA PHE A 151 10.25 7.62 -14.49
C PHE A 151 10.52 7.88 -15.98
N TRP A 152 11.27 7.00 -16.66
CA TRP A 152 11.58 7.14 -18.09
C TRP A 152 10.34 7.20 -18.98
N LEU A 153 9.18 6.70 -18.54
CA LEU A 153 7.92 6.84 -19.29
C LEU A 153 7.58 8.30 -19.56
N ARG A 154 7.92 9.20 -18.64
CA ARG A 154 7.69 10.65 -18.81
C ARG A 154 8.43 11.22 -20.02
N GLY A 155 9.54 10.60 -20.43
CA GLY A 155 10.31 10.99 -21.61
C GLY A 155 9.75 10.48 -22.94
N VAL A 156 8.74 9.61 -22.92
CA VAL A 156 8.12 9.06 -24.13
C VAL A 156 7.32 10.17 -24.84
N PRO A 157 7.55 10.40 -26.15
CA PRO A 157 6.82 11.44 -26.89
C PRO A 157 5.30 11.24 -26.84
N ASN A 158 4.58 12.35 -26.65
CA ASN A 158 3.10 12.38 -26.62
C ASN A 158 2.45 11.47 -25.59
N ILE A 159 3.15 11.14 -24.50
CA ILE A 159 2.60 10.27 -23.47
C ILE A 159 1.57 11.00 -22.60
N THR A 160 0.53 10.29 -22.19
CA THR A 160 -0.38 10.70 -21.12
C THR A 160 -0.71 9.45 -20.33
N PHE A 161 -0.39 9.45 -19.03
CA PHE A 161 -0.54 8.26 -18.22
C PHE A 161 -2.00 7.93 -17.97
N ARG A 162 -2.28 6.63 -17.87
CA ARG A 162 -3.58 6.08 -17.47
C ARG A 162 -4.73 6.68 -18.29
N CYS A 163 -4.56 6.73 -19.59
CA CYS A 163 -5.48 7.38 -20.52
C CYS A 163 -5.49 6.58 -21.82
N ASP A 164 -6.52 6.74 -22.65
CA ASP A 164 -6.53 6.15 -23.99
C ASP A 164 -5.51 6.90 -24.85
N ASN A 165 -4.27 6.46 -24.75
CA ASN A 165 -3.06 7.06 -25.27
C ASN A 165 -2.16 5.92 -25.78
N GLU A 166 -1.94 5.86 -27.09
CA GLU A 166 -1.23 4.74 -27.70
C GLU A 166 0.17 4.49 -27.11
N PRO A 167 1.04 5.51 -26.92
CA PRO A 167 2.34 5.29 -26.28
C PRO A 167 2.23 4.65 -24.88
N TYR A 168 1.33 5.14 -24.03
CA TYR A 168 1.13 4.56 -22.69
C TYR A 168 0.61 3.12 -22.76
N LYS A 169 -0.40 2.86 -23.61
CA LYS A 169 -0.99 1.53 -23.78
C LYS A 169 0.04 0.49 -24.24
N VAL A 170 0.90 0.84 -25.20
CA VAL A 170 1.97 -0.04 -25.69
C VAL A 170 2.94 -0.42 -24.57
N HIS A 171 3.41 0.56 -23.78
CA HIS A 171 4.34 0.28 -22.68
C HIS A 171 3.68 -0.51 -21.55
N MET A 172 2.46 -0.13 -21.16
CA MET A 172 1.67 -0.86 -20.15
C MET A 172 1.45 -2.31 -20.59
N GLN A 173 0.98 -2.55 -21.82
CA GLN A 173 0.76 -3.89 -22.34
C GLN A 173 2.05 -4.70 -22.38
N LYS A 174 3.18 -4.11 -22.80
CA LYS A 174 4.48 -4.78 -22.82
C LYS A 174 4.88 -5.27 -21.43
N PHE A 175 4.77 -4.42 -20.41
CA PHE A 175 5.14 -4.78 -19.05
C PHE A 175 4.16 -5.82 -18.45
N VAL A 176 2.86 -5.60 -18.55
CA VAL A 176 1.84 -6.54 -18.05
C VAL A 176 2.00 -7.91 -18.71
N ALA A 177 2.17 -7.95 -20.05
CA ALA A 177 2.40 -9.20 -20.76
C ALA A 177 3.70 -9.88 -20.33
N LYS A 178 4.78 -9.13 -20.08
CA LYS A 178 6.03 -9.69 -19.55
C LYS A 178 5.81 -10.37 -18.20
N ILE A 179 5.14 -9.70 -17.26
CA ILE A 179 4.87 -10.27 -15.94
C ILE A 179 3.99 -11.51 -16.06
N VAL A 180 2.90 -11.46 -16.83
CA VAL A 180 2.02 -12.62 -17.03
C VAL A 180 2.76 -13.79 -17.67
N ASN A 181 3.56 -13.54 -18.72
CA ASN A 181 4.35 -14.60 -19.35
C ASN A 181 5.38 -15.19 -18.39
N MET A 182 6.07 -14.37 -17.60
CA MET A 182 7.00 -14.86 -16.58
C MET A 182 6.29 -15.75 -15.55
N MET A 183 5.09 -15.36 -15.08
CA MET A 183 4.30 -16.21 -14.18
C MET A 183 3.86 -17.51 -14.86
N LYS A 184 3.54 -17.48 -16.16
CA LYS A 184 3.14 -18.66 -16.94
C LYS A 184 4.29 -19.62 -17.19
N ASP A 185 5.46 -19.10 -17.56
CA ASP A 185 6.67 -19.87 -17.82
C ASP A 185 7.10 -20.61 -16.55
N GLU A 186 6.93 -19.95 -15.40
CA GLU A 186 7.18 -20.50 -14.07
C GLU A 186 6.02 -21.35 -13.51
N LYS A 187 4.94 -21.53 -14.29
CA LYS A 187 3.74 -22.31 -13.93
C LYS A 187 3.09 -21.86 -12.62
N LEU A 188 3.11 -20.55 -12.35
CA LEU A 188 2.64 -19.98 -11.08
C LEU A 188 1.12 -19.69 -11.06
N TYR A 189 0.43 -19.74 -12.19
CA TYR A 189 -1.04 -19.69 -12.19
C TYR A 189 -1.64 -21.01 -11.71
N TYR A 190 -2.75 -20.93 -10.97
CA TYR A 190 -3.41 -22.09 -10.36
C TYR A 190 -3.74 -23.24 -11.33
N PRO A 191 -4.27 -22.98 -12.56
CA PRO A 191 -4.48 -24.05 -13.53
C PRO A 191 -3.20 -24.77 -14.00
N GLN A 192 -2.03 -24.16 -13.80
CA GLN A 192 -0.72 -24.74 -14.12
C GLN A 192 -0.07 -25.45 -12.92
N GLY A 193 -0.75 -25.45 -11.76
CA GLY A 193 -0.26 -26.02 -10.51
C GLY A 193 0.40 -25.00 -9.56
N GLY A 194 0.33 -23.70 -9.84
CA GLY A 194 0.88 -22.65 -8.97
C GLY A 194 -0.13 -22.03 -7.99
N PRO A 195 0.27 -21.01 -7.21
CA PRO A 195 -0.59 -20.45 -6.18
C PRO A 195 -1.48 -19.28 -6.65
N ILE A 196 -1.26 -18.70 -7.84
CA ILE A 196 -1.97 -17.47 -8.24
C ILE A 196 -3.41 -17.79 -8.63
N ILE A 197 -4.37 -17.28 -7.86
CA ILE A 197 -5.82 -17.56 -8.02
C ILE A 197 -6.61 -16.37 -8.58
N ILE A 198 -6.08 -15.15 -8.52
CA ILE A 198 -6.73 -13.95 -9.08
C ILE A 198 -5.65 -12.92 -9.42
N SER A 199 -5.91 -12.08 -10.42
CA SER A 199 -5.02 -10.98 -10.79
C SER A 199 -5.75 -9.65 -10.90
N GLN A 200 -5.07 -8.53 -10.62
CA GLN A 200 -5.64 -7.18 -10.80
C GLN A 200 -4.94 -6.43 -11.94
N ILE A 201 -5.74 -5.77 -12.79
CA ILE A 201 -5.29 -4.80 -13.79
C ILE A 201 -5.70 -3.39 -13.34
N GLU A 202 -4.84 -2.39 -13.55
CA GLU A 202 -5.01 -1.02 -13.04
C GLU A 202 -5.16 -0.95 -11.50
N ASN A 203 -5.34 0.25 -10.95
CA ASN A 203 -5.62 0.47 -9.54
C ASN A 203 -6.46 1.73 -9.30
N GLU A 204 -7.66 1.58 -8.72
CA GLU A 204 -8.57 2.67 -8.36
C GLU A 204 -8.84 3.70 -9.49
N TYR A 205 -8.91 3.23 -10.74
CA TYR A 205 -8.93 4.12 -11.90
C TYR A 205 -10.17 5.01 -11.96
N LYS A 206 -11.32 4.56 -11.44
CA LYS A 206 -12.55 5.38 -11.42
C LYS A 206 -12.36 6.72 -10.73
N LEU A 207 -11.45 6.83 -9.77
CA LEU A 207 -11.15 8.08 -9.06
C LEU A 207 -10.52 9.15 -9.97
N VAL A 208 -9.87 8.73 -11.07
CA VAL A 208 -9.21 9.65 -12.02
C VAL A 208 -9.85 9.65 -13.41
N GLU A 209 -10.69 8.66 -13.72
CA GLU A 209 -11.30 8.49 -15.04
C GLU A 209 -11.95 9.78 -15.57
N GLY A 210 -12.73 10.46 -14.72
CA GLY A 210 -13.45 11.68 -15.10
C GLY A 210 -12.53 12.82 -15.57
N ALA A 211 -11.27 12.86 -15.09
CA ALA A 211 -10.29 13.85 -15.49
C ALA A 211 -9.80 13.67 -16.94
N PHE A 212 -10.02 12.49 -17.53
CA PHE A 212 -9.66 12.17 -18.91
C PHE A 212 -10.85 12.29 -19.89
N HIS A 213 -12.02 12.70 -19.40
CA HIS A 213 -13.22 12.91 -20.22
C HIS A 213 -13.51 11.71 -21.15
N SER A 214 -13.67 11.95 -22.45
CA SER A 214 -13.96 10.91 -23.45
C SER A 214 -12.85 9.86 -23.61
N ARG A 215 -11.65 10.08 -23.08
CA ARG A 215 -10.50 9.16 -23.17
C ARG A 215 -10.34 8.24 -21.95
N GLY A 216 -11.11 8.44 -20.89
CA GLY A 216 -11.10 7.56 -19.70
C GLY A 216 -11.81 6.22 -19.95
N PRO A 217 -13.10 6.22 -20.33
CA PRO A 217 -13.87 4.98 -20.52
C PRO A 217 -13.30 4.02 -21.59
N PRO A 218 -12.81 4.49 -22.75
CA PRO A 218 -12.15 3.61 -23.72
C PRO A 218 -10.90 2.93 -23.16
N TYR A 219 -10.14 3.62 -22.30
CA TYR A 219 -8.95 3.06 -21.67
C TYR A 219 -9.28 1.93 -20.71
N VAL A 220 -10.31 2.09 -19.87
CA VAL A 220 -10.76 1.02 -18.95
C VAL A 220 -11.16 -0.23 -19.74
N ARG A 221 -11.94 -0.05 -20.82
CA ARG A 221 -12.35 -1.15 -21.70
C ARG A 221 -11.14 -1.83 -22.36
N TRP A 222 -10.19 -1.06 -22.85
CA TRP A 222 -8.96 -1.58 -23.43
C TRP A 222 -8.13 -2.34 -22.39
N ALA A 223 -7.93 -1.80 -21.18
CA ALA A 223 -7.12 -2.41 -20.14
C ALA A 223 -7.71 -3.74 -19.68
N ALA A 224 -9.03 -3.78 -19.47
CA ALA A 224 -9.78 -5.00 -19.17
C ALA A 224 -9.62 -6.06 -20.28
N ALA A 225 -9.85 -5.67 -21.55
CA ALA A 225 -9.72 -6.57 -22.68
C ALA A 225 -8.28 -7.09 -22.86
N MET A 226 -7.29 -6.22 -22.71
CA MET A 226 -5.87 -6.58 -22.79
C MET A 226 -5.51 -7.62 -21.72
N ALA A 227 -5.90 -7.40 -20.46
CA ALA A 227 -5.63 -8.33 -19.37
C ALA A 227 -6.29 -9.70 -19.59
N VAL A 228 -7.56 -9.71 -19.98
CA VAL A 228 -8.32 -10.95 -20.25
C VAL A 228 -7.70 -11.73 -21.43
N ASN A 229 -7.27 -11.04 -22.47
CA ASN A 229 -6.64 -11.64 -23.65
C ASN A 229 -5.26 -12.24 -23.35
N LEU A 230 -4.65 -11.93 -22.21
CA LEU A 230 -3.43 -12.61 -21.77
C LEU A 230 -3.70 -14.04 -21.28
N GLN A 231 -4.96 -14.47 -21.14
CA GLN A 231 -5.36 -15.87 -20.91
C GLN A 231 -4.61 -16.52 -19.74
N THR A 232 -4.62 -15.88 -18.57
CA THR A 232 -3.98 -16.38 -17.33
C THR A 232 -4.62 -17.67 -16.82
N GLY A 233 -5.87 -17.94 -17.21
CA GLY A 233 -6.67 -19.07 -16.71
C GLY A 233 -7.30 -18.83 -15.33
N VAL A 234 -7.13 -17.62 -14.77
CA VAL A 234 -7.74 -17.20 -13.51
C VAL A 234 -8.51 -15.89 -13.68
N PRO A 235 -9.46 -15.57 -12.80
CA PRO A 235 -10.22 -14.33 -12.87
C PRO A 235 -9.32 -13.08 -12.77
N TRP A 236 -9.81 -11.99 -13.37
CA TRP A 236 -9.23 -10.67 -13.22
C TRP A 236 -10.16 -9.75 -12.41
N MET A 237 -9.58 -8.79 -11.68
CA MET A 237 -10.30 -7.80 -10.92
C MET A 237 -9.82 -6.37 -11.18
N MET A 238 -10.66 -5.39 -10.83
CA MET A 238 -10.34 -3.96 -10.79
C MET A 238 -10.95 -3.36 -9.52
N CYS A 239 -10.11 -2.79 -8.66
CA CYS A 239 -10.57 -2.14 -7.44
C CYS A 239 -11.10 -0.73 -7.70
N LYS A 240 -12.15 -0.36 -6.95
CA LYS A 240 -12.91 0.88 -7.14
C LYS A 240 -13.21 1.16 -8.62
N GLN A 241 -13.76 0.17 -9.33
CA GLN A 241 -14.15 0.31 -10.74
C GLN A 241 -15.58 -0.20 -10.93
N ASP A 242 -16.56 0.63 -10.62
CA ASP A 242 -18.00 0.28 -10.68
C ASP A 242 -18.47 -0.15 -12.09
N ASP A 243 -17.84 0.35 -13.15
CA ASP A 243 -18.10 -0.02 -14.54
C ASP A 243 -17.08 -1.01 -15.14
N ALA A 244 -16.39 -1.80 -14.31
CA ALA A 244 -15.48 -2.85 -14.75
C ALA A 244 -16.17 -3.79 -15.78
N PRO A 245 -15.66 -3.88 -17.03
CA PRO A 245 -16.25 -4.72 -18.07
C PRO A 245 -16.22 -6.20 -17.73
N ASP A 246 -17.21 -6.98 -18.18
CA ASP A 246 -17.15 -8.44 -18.03
C ASP A 246 -15.95 -9.02 -18.83
N PRO A 247 -15.26 -10.04 -18.31
CA PRO A 247 -15.49 -10.79 -17.07
C PRO A 247 -14.78 -10.23 -15.82
N ILE A 248 -14.30 -8.99 -15.81
CA ILE A 248 -13.55 -8.41 -14.68
C ILE A 248 -14.46 -8.24 -13.46
N ILE A 249 -13.99 -8.65 -12.28
CA ILE A 249 -14.68 -8.45 -11.01
C ILE A 249 -14.36 -7.05 -10.46
N ASN A 250 -15.37 -6.21 -10.21
CA ASN A 250 -15.16 -4.95 -9.49
C ASN A 250 -15.08 -5.20 -7.97
N THR A 251 -14.11 -4.58 -7.32
CA THR A 251 -13.85 -4.81 -5.88
C THR A 251 -13.89 -3.50 -5.09
N CYS A 252 -13.97 -3.64 -3.76
CA CYS A 252 -13.99 -2.51 -2.84
C CYS A 252 -12.63 -2.31 -2.15
N ASN A 253 -12.29 -1.04 -1.90
CA ASN A 253 -11.18 -0.61 -1.06
C ASN A 253 -11.69 0.42 -0.04
N GLY A 254 -11.12 0.41 1.17
CA GLY A 254 -11.44 1.39 2.22
C GLY A 254 -11.45 0.80 3.62
N LEU A 255 -11.94 1.57 4.59
CA LEU A 255 -12.07 1.14 5.99
C LEU A 255 -13.31 0.27 6.24
N ILE A 256 -14.40 0.52 5.52
CA ILE A 256 -15.76 0.08 5.90
C ILE A 256 -16.59 -0.39 4.69
N CYS A 257 -16.06 -1.26 3.84
CA CYS A 257 -16.78 -1.75 2.65
C CYS A 257 -18.10 -2.47 2.96
N GLY A 258 -18.31 -2.96 4.19
CA GLY A 258 -19.63 -3.44 4.64
C GLY A 258 -20.72 -2.36 4.64
N GLU A 259 -20.33 -1.08 4.69
CA GLU A 259 -21.22 0.08 4.61
C GLU A 259 -21.15 0.72 3.22
N THR A 260 -19.94 0.97 2.70
CA THR A 260 -19.73 1.81 1.51
C THR A 260 -19.80 1.07 0.18
N PHE A 261 -19.60 -0.25 0.15
CA PHE A 261 -19.63 -0.99 -1.11
C PHE A 261 -21.07 -1.15 -1.60
N ILE A 262 -21.37 -0.58 -2.77
CA ILE A 262 -22.71 -0.73 -3.39
C ILE A 262 -22.95 -2.20 -3.78
N GLY A 263 -21.89 -2.93 -4.13
CA GLY A 263 -21.94 -4.33 -4.50
C GLY A 263 -21.20 -4.60 -5.81
N PRO A 264 -21.10 -5.88 -6.21
CA PRO A 264 -20.61 -6.23 -7.54
C PRO A 264 -21.52 -5.61 -8.62
N ASN A 265 -20.93 -5.22 -9.74
CA ASN A 265 -21.64 -4.55 -10.83
C ASN A 265 -22.49 -5.50 -11.69
N LYS A 266 -22.44 -6.81 -11.40
CA LYS A 266 -23.30 -7.85 -11.96
C LYS A 266 -23.66 -8.89 -10.88
N PRO A 267 -24.88 -9.48 -10.92
CA PRO A 267 -25.32 -10.50 -9.96
C PRO A 267 -24.49 -11.79 -9.92
N ASN A 268 -23.77 -12.13 -11.01
CA ASN A 268 -22.95 -13.33 -11.12
C ASN A 268 -21.49 -13.12 -10.67
N LYS A 269 -21.16 -11.95 -10.10
CA LYS A 269 -19.83 -11.65 -9.57
C LYS A 269 -19.85 -11.66 -8.03
N PRO A 270 -18.78 -12.13 -7.39
CA PRO A 270 -18.70 -12.16 -5.93
C PRO A 270 -18.35 -10.79 -5.35
N ALA A 271 -18.68 -10.56 -4.08
CA ALA A 271 -18.24 -9.39 -3.33
C ALA A 271 -16.83 -9.60 -2.75
N LEU A 272 -15.85 -8.87 -3.29
CA LEU A 272 -14.45 -8.93 -2.87
C LEU A 272 -14.01 -7.57 -2.30
N TRP A 273 -13.30 -7.60 -1.16
CA TRP A 273 -12.68 -6.44 -0.54
C TRP A 273 -11.16 -6.55 -0.66
N THR A 274 -10.59 -5.79 -1.59
CA THR A 274 -9.16 -5.88 -1.95
C THR A 274 -8.25 -5.04 -1.07
N GLU A 275 -8.77 -4.05 -0.34
CA GLU A 275 -7.99 -3.29 0.64
C GLU A 275 -8.84 -2.88 1.85
N ASN A 276 -8.81 -3.68 2.91
CA ASN A 276 -9.24 -3.27 4.24
C ASN A 276 -8.08 -2.54 4.91
N TRP A 277 -8.16 -1.21 4.99
CA TRP A 277 -7.04 -0.43 5.50
C TRP A 277 -6.83 -0.67 7.00
N THR A 278 -5.74 -1.34 7.38
CA THR A 278 -5.45 -1.75 8.77
C THR A 278 -4.86 -0.64 9.62
N SER A 279 -4.32 0.39 8.98
CA SER A 279 -3.79 1.62 9.58
C SER A 279 -3.73 2.69 8.47
N ARG A 280 -3.01 3.77 8.70
CA ARG A 280 -2.67 4.77 7.69
C ARG A 280 -1.15 4.82 7.55
N TYR A 281 -0.66 4.97 6.33
CA TYR A 281 0.75 5.23 6.07
C TYR A 281 1.25 6.47 6.86
N PRO A 282 2.47 6.44 7.43
CA PRO A 282 3.02 7.59 8.13
C PRO A 282 3.54 8.64 7.14
N LEU A 283 3.41 9.91 7.53
CA LEU A 283 3.87 11.07 6.78
C LEU A 283 4.90 11.84 7.61
N TYR A 284 5.95 12.36 6.97
CA TYR A 284 6.89 13.25 7.65
C TYR A 284 6.16 14.45 8.25
N GLY A 285 6.37 14.69 9.55
CA GLY A 285 5.74 15.78 10.30
C GLY A 285 4.35 15.49 10.86
N HIS A 286 3.82 14.27 10.71
CA HIS A 286 2.53 13.86 11.27
C HIS A 286 2.67 12.76 12.32
N ASP A 287 1.78 12.78 13.31
CA ASP A 287 1.65 11.67 14.25
C ASP A 287 1.07 10.41 13.57
N PRO A 288 1.58 9.20 13.87
CA PRO A 288 1.02 7.95 13.38
C PRO A 288 -0.45 7.78 13.76
N ARG A 289 -1.26 7.27 12.82
CA ARG A 289 -2.68 6.98 13.07
C ARG A 289 -2.94 5.47 13.02
N TYR A 290 -3.25 4.91 14.19
CA TYR A 290 -3.58 3.50 14.33
C TYR A 290 -5.08 3.24 14.24
N ARG A 291 -5.44 2.03 13.80
CA ARG A 291 -6.81 1.52 13.79
C ARG A 291 -6.92 0.41 14.82
N SER A 292 -8.00 0.40 15.61
CA SER A 292 -8.14 -0.60 16.67
C SER A 292 -8.47 -1.99 16.10
N PRO A 293 -8.02 -3.09 16.75
CA PRO A 293 -8.42 -4.45 16.40
C PRO A 293 -9.93 -4.62 16.30
N ALA A 294 -10.67 -4.05 17.26
CA ALA A 294 -12.12 -4.16 17.31
C ALA A 294 -12.81 -3.50 16.10
N ASP A 295 -12.31 -2.34 15.64
CA ASP A 295 -12.86 -1.67 14.47
C ASP A 295 -12.56 -2.42 13.17
N ILE A 296 -11.37 -2.99 13.03
CA ILE A 296 -11.01 -3.84 11.88
C ILE A 296 -11.93 -5.06 11.85
N ALA A 297 -12.03 -5.79 12.96
CA ALA A 297 -12.86 -6.99 13.07
C ALA A 297 -14.35 -6.68 12.82
N PHE A 298 -14.86 -5.58 13.36
CA PHE A 298 -16.22 -5.10 13.10
C PHE A 298 -16.46 -4.89 11.61
N ALA A 299 -15.56 -4.16 10.93
CA ALA A 299 -15.73 -3.83 9.54
C ALA A 299 -15.69 -5.09 8.64
N VAL A 300 -14.80 -6.03 8.93
CA VAL A 300 -14.71 -7.33 8.22
C VAL A 300 -15.95 -8.18 8.43
N ALA A 301 -16.38 -8.37 9.69
CA ALA A 301 -17.59 -9.13 9.99
C ALA A 301 -18.84 -8.51 9.36
N LEU A 302 -18.94 -7.17 9.34
CA LEU A 302 -20.04 -6.46 8.69
C LEU A 302 -20.04 -6.64 7.17
N PHE A 303 -18.87 -6.64 6.53
CA PHE A 303 -18.75 -6.91 5.10
C PHE A 303 -19.20 -8.34 4.75
N ILE A 304 -18.78 -9.33 5.54
CA ILE A 304 -19.23 -10.72 5.36
C ILE A 304 -20.75 -10.81 5.52
N ALA A 305 -21.30 -10.24 6.59
CA ALA A 305 -22.71 -10.29 6.92
C ALA A 305 -23.60 -9.55 5.90
N ARG A 306 -23.35 -8.25 5.67
CA ARG A 306 -24.21 -7.39 4.83
C ARG A 306 -24.00 -7.58 3.34
N LYS A 307 -22.75 -7.79 2.91
CA LYS A 307 -22.39 -7.83 1.48
C LYS A 307 -22.24 -9.24 0.97
N LYS A 308 -22.45 -10.26 1.82
CA LYS A 308 -22.09 -11.65 1.53
C LYS A 308 -20.63 -11.68 1.05
N GLY A 309 -19.75 -10.95 1.72
CA GLY A 309 -18.33 -10.91 1.40
C GLY A 309 -17.73 -12.32 1.40
N SER A 310 -16.85 -12.63 0.44
CA SER A 310 -16.15 -13.93 0.36
C SER A 310 -14.64 -13.81 0.19
N PHE A 311 -14.13 -12.59 0.06
CA PHE A 311 -12.70 -12.30 0.02
C PHE A 311 -12.43 -10.98 0.74
N VAL A 312 -11.49 -10.98 1.68
CA VAL A 312 -11.07 -9.78 2.41
C VAL A 312 -9.55 -9.73 2.48
N SER A 313 -8.93 -8.70 1.91
CA SER A 313 -7.49 -8.46 2.03
C SER A 313 -7.17 -7.32 2.98
N TYR A 314 -6.32 -7.59 3.97
CA TYR A 314 -5.80 -6.58 4.90
C TYR A 314 -4.70 -5.76 4.23
N TYR A 315 -4.95 -4.47 4.02
CA TYR A 315 -3.98 -3.53 3.46
C TYR A 315 -3.47 -2.59 4.57
N MET A 316 -2.33 -2.80 5.19
CA MET A 316 -1.37 -3.89 4.99
C MET A 316 -1.54 -4.99 6.03
N TYR A 317 -1.13 -6.21 5.69
CA TYR A 317 -0.91 -7.26 6.70
C TYR A 317 0.50 -7.19 7.26
N HIS A 318 1.48 -6.94 6.38
CA HIS A 318 2.81 -6.44 6.72
C HIS A 318 3.14 -5.27 5.80
N GLY A 319 3.40 -4.11 6.38
CA GLY A 319 3.76 -2.93 5.60
C GLY A 319 5.24 -2.88 5.21
N GLY A 320 6.12 -3.02 6.19
CA GLY A 320 7.58 -3.03 6.02
C GLY A 320 8.17 -1.64 5.81
N THR A 321 9.22 -1.56 4.98
CA THR A 321 10.03 -0.34 4.84
C THR A 321 10.13 0.09 3.38
N ASN A 322 9.92 1.38 3.12
CA ASN A 322 10.28 2.04 1.88
C ASN A 322 11.82 2.21 1.80
N PHE A 323 12.55 1.13 1.50
CA PHE A 323 14.00 1.17 1.38
C PHE A 323 14.48 2.15 0.30
N GLY A 324 15.67 2.70 0.49
CA GLY A 324 16.25 3.67 -0.44
C GLY A 324 15.38 4.92 -0.57
N ARG A 325 15.01 5.24 -1.81
CA ARG A 325 14.26 6.46 -2.16
C ARG A 325 13.04 6.13 -3.00
N PHE A 326 12.26 5.16 -2.51
CA PHE A 326 11.06 4.63 -3.19
C PHE A 326 9.73 4.98 -2.51
N ALA A 327 9.74 5.74 -1.41
CA ALA A 327 8.52 6.32 -0.86
C ALA A 327 7.91 7.36 -1.81
N SER A 328 6.59 7.52 -1.77
CA SER A 328 5.93 8.65 -2.43
C SER A 328 6.10 9.96 -1.66
N SER A 329 5.63 11.07 -2.25
CA SER A 329 5.77 12.42 -1.70
C SER A 329 5.41 12.49 -0.22
N TYR A 330 6.40 12.88 0.62
CA TYR A 330 6.29 13.01 2.08
C TYR A 330 5.97 11.74 2.89
N VAL A 331 5.80 10.58 2.26
CA VAL A 331 5.64 9.31 2.97
C VAL A 331 6.97 8.94 3.62
N THR A 332 6.90 8.47 4.87
CA THR A 332 8.10 8.11 5.62
C THR A 332 8.77 6.86 5.08
N THR A 333 10.01 6.62 5.50
CA THR A 333 10.71 5.35 5.31
C THR A 333 9.93 4.16 5.89
N SER A 334 9.34 4.31 7.08
CA SER A 334 8.45 3.30 7.66
C SER A 334 7.13 3.21 6.89
N TYR A 335 6.59 2.01 6.71
CA TYR A 335 5.31 1.80 6.04
C TYR A 335 4.41 0.87 6.86
N TYR A 336 3.26 1.37 7.34
CA TYR A 336 2.23 0.58 8.02
C TYR A 336 2.71 -0.21 9.26
N ASP A 337 3.48 0.42 10.14
CA ASP A 337 3.98 -0.20 11.38
C ASP A 337 2.88 -0.67 12.35
N GLY A 338 1.64 -0.18 12.19
CA GLY A 338 0.45 -0.62 12.93
C GLY A 338 -0.32 -1.80 12.33
N ALA A 339 0.21 -2.44 11.28
CA ALA A 339 -0.36 -3.62 10.65
C ALA A 339 -0.29 -4.86 11.59
N PRO A 340 -1.02 -5.95 11.31
CA PRO A 340 -0.93 -7.20 12.07
C PRO A 340 0.50 -7.72 12.26
N LEU A 341 1.37 -7.51 11.27
CA LEU A 341 2.82 -7.66 11.39
C LEU A 341 3.46 -6.28 11.25
N ASP A 342 4.25 -5.86 12.25
CA ASP A 342 4.85 -4.53 12.28
C ASP A 342 5.95 -4.35 11.21
N GLU A 343 6.59 -3.17 11.16
CA GLU A 343 7.66 -2.88 10.17
C GLU A 343 8.80 -3.92 10.20
N TYR A 344 9.09 -4.49 11.37
CA TYR A 344 10.18 -5.42 11.59
C TYR A 344 9.75 -6.89 11.43
N GLY A 345 8.48 -7.13 11.11
CA GLY A 345 7.90 -8.47 10.96
C GLY A 345 7.55 -9.14 12.28
N LEU A 346 7.44 -8.38 13.37
CA LEU A 346 6.96 -8.89 14.66
C LEU A 346 5.43 -8.94 14.69
N ILE A 347 4.89 -9.90 15.43
CA ILE A 347 3.44 -10.02 15.64
C ILE A 347 2.95 -8.82 16.46
N TRP A 348 2.09 -7.99 15.86
CA TRP A 348 1.52 -6.81 16.50
C TRP A 348 0.27 -7.17 17.29
N GLN A 349 0.43 -7.33 18.61
CA GLN A 349 -0.66 -7.64 19.52
C GLN A 349 -1.38 -6.36 19.99
N SER A 350 -2.70 -6.37 20.11
CA SER A 350 -3.63 -7.50 20.00
C SER A 350 -4.23 -7.71 18.60
N THR A 351 -3.86 -6.89 17.62
CA THR A 351 -4.41 -6.89 16.26
C THR A 351 -4.33 -8.25 15.59
N TRP A 352 -3.14 -8.86 15.53
CA TRP A 352 -2.95 -10.14 14.87
C TRP A 352 -3.82 -11.25 15.48
N SER A 353 -3.84 -11.37 16.82
CA SER A 353 -4.60 -12.45 17.49
C SER A 353 -6.10 -12.26 17.35
N HIS A 354 -6.58 -11.02 17.45
CA HIS A 354 -8.02 -10.74 17.36
C HIS A 354 -8.56 -11.06 15.96
N LEU A 355 -7.79 -10.75 14.92
CA LEU A 355 -8.14 -11.12 13.55
C LEU A 355 -8.05 -12.63 13.32
N ARG A 356 -7.04 -13.30 13.90
CA ARG A 356 -6.96 -14.77 13.86
C ARG A 356 -8.18 -15.45 14.48
N GLU A 357 -8.68 -14.94 15.62
CA GLU A 357 -9.90 -15.42 16.26
C GLU A 357 -11.14 -15.21 15.38
N LEU A 358 -11.25 -14.04 14.73
CA LEU A 358 -12.30 -13.76 13.74
C LEU A 358 -12.24 -14.75 12.57
N HIS A 359 -11.06 -14.98 11.99
CA HIS A 359 -10.88 -15.91 10.88
C HIS A 359 -11.34 -17.32 11.26
N ALA A 360 -10.95 -17.80 12.44
CA ALA A 360 -11.36 -19.11 12.93
C ALA A 360 -12.89 -19.22 13.09
N ALA A 361 -13.55 -18.19 13.64
CA ALA A 361 -15.01 -18.17 13.81
C ALA A 361 -15.75 -18.18 12.46
N VAL A 362 -15.24 -17.44 11.47
CA VAL A 362 -15.81 -17.41 10.12
C VAL A 362 -15.58 -18.74 9.40
N LYS A 363 -14.37 -19.30 9.44
CA LYS A 363 -14.04 -20.58 8.79
C LYS A 363 -14.84 -21.75 9.38
N GLN A 364 -15.06 -21.77 10.69
CA GLN A 364 -15.94 -22.76 11.32
C GLN A 364 -17.39 -22.70 10.77
N SER A 365 -17.77 -21.57 10.19
CA SER A 365 -19.10 -21.31 9.64
C SER A 365 -19.11 -21.22 8.11
N GLU A 366 -18.07 -21.71 7.42
CA GLU A 366 -17.88 -21.52 5.98
C GLU A 366 -19.01 -22.13 5.14
N GLU A 367 -19.49 -23.32 5.48
CA GLU A 367 -20.53 -24.03 4.74
C GLU A 367 -21.85 -23.24 4.65
N PRO A 368 -22.51 -22.84 5.76
CA PRO A 368 -23.71 -22.01 5.67
C PRO A 368 -23.43 -20.65 5.04
N LEU A 369 -22.25 -20.05 5.27
CA LEU A 369 -21.88 -18.78 4.64
C LEU A 369 -21.85 -18.85 3.11
N LEU A 370 -21.35 -19.95 2.54
CA LEU A 370 -21.14 -20.08 1.10
C LEU A 370 -22.28 -20.78 0.36
N SER A 371 -23.03 -21.66 1.03
CA SER A 371 -24.06 -22.48 0.39
C SER A 371 -25.47 -22.24 0.93
N GLY A 372 -25.61 -21.54 2.07
CA GLY A 372 -26.89 -21.34 2.73
C GLY A 372 -27.78 -20.25 2.14
N SER A 373 -29.07 -20.33 2.49
CA SER A 373 -30.02 -19.23 2.31
C SER A 373 -29.67 -18.07 3.23
N TYR A 374 -29.96 -16.86 2.79
CA TYR A 374 -29.64 -15.64 3.52
C TYR A 374 -30.92 -14.91 3.92
N SER A 375 -31.06 -14.61 5.21
CA SER A 375 -32.17 -13.86 5.77
C SER A 375 -31.67 -12.72 6.66
N THR A 376 -32.48 -11.66 6.76
CA THR A 376 -32.16 -10.47 7.56
C THR A 376 -33.24 -10.19 8.58
N TYR A 377 -32.83 -9.73 9.75
CA TYR A 377 -33.70 -9.39 10.87
C TYR A 377 -33.41 -7.95 11.31
N SER A 378 -34.46 -7.21 11.66
CA SER A 378 -34.35 -5.90 12.31
C SER A 378 -34.79 -6.04 13.76
N PHE A 379 -33.97 -5.57 14.69
CA PHE A 379 -34.27 -5.56 16.13
C PHE A 379 -34.45 -4.14 16.68
N GLY A 380 -34.34 -3.13 15.83
CA GLY A 380 -34.40 -1.72 16.17
C GLY A 380 -33.81 -0.85 15.05
N GLU A 381 -33.65 0.45 15.32
CA GLU A 381 -33.08 1.39 14.33
C GLU A 381 -31.59 1.13 14.03
N GLN A 382 -30.86 0.57 15.00
CA GLN A 382 -29.41 0.39 14.93
C GLN A 382 -28.97 -1.06 15.20
N GLN A 383 -29.91 -2.00 15.27
CA GLN A 383 -29.63 -3.41 15.52
C GLN A 383 -30.24 -4.28 14.42
N GLU A 384 -29.42 -5.15 13.87
CA GLU A 384 -29.78 -6.03 12.76
C GLU A 384 -29.18 -7.43 12.95
N GLY A 385 -29.78 -8.41 12.30
CA GLY A 385 -29.33 -9.79 12.27
C GLY A 385 -29.17 -10.25 10.83
N HIS A 386 -28.07 -10.93 10.55
CA HIS A 386 -27.82 -11.58 9.26
C HIS A 386 -27.63 -13.07 9.50
N VAL A 387 -28.50 -13.88 8.90
CA VAL A 387 -28.51 -15.33 9.12
C VAL A 387 -28.22 -16.03 7.80
N PHE A 388 -27.32 -17.00 7.87
CA PHE A 388 -27.00 -17.92 6.79
C PHE A 388 -27.30 -19.33 7.28
N GLU A 389 -28.14 -20.06 6.54
CA GLU A 389 -28.62 -21.38 6.98
C GLU A 389 -28.66 -22.39 5.84
N THR A 390 -28.28 -23.62 6.17
CA THR A 390 -28.47 -24.81 5.35
C THR A 390 -29.40 -25.75 6.10
N GLU A 391 -29.72 -26.92 5.54
CA GLU A 391 -30.56 -27.90 6.24
C GLU A 391 -29.94 -28.37 7.56
N SER A 392 -28.61 -28.34 7.68
CA SER A 392 -27.88 -28.87 8.84
C SER A 392 -27.16 -27.82 9.68
N ASN A 393 -26.82 -26.65 9.12
CA ASN A 393 -25.99 -25.65 9.79
C ASN A 393 -26.60 -24.25 9.74
N CYS A 394 -26.27 -23.43 10.72
CA CYS A 394 -26.74 -22.04 10.77
C CYS A 394 -25.65 -21.16 11.39
N VAL A 395 -25.44 -19.97 10.84
CA VAL A 395 -24.61 -18.92 11.43
C VAL A 395 -25.36 -17.60 11.42
N ALA A 396 -25.33 -16.89 12.54
CA ALA A 396 -25.93 -15.57 12.66
C ALA A 396 -24.89 -14.52 13.04
N PHE A 397 -25.00 -13.34 12.42
CA PHE A 397 -24.27 -12.13 12.79
C PHE A 397 -25.26 -11.16 13.40
N LEU A 398 -25.16 -10.94 14.70
CA LEU A 398 -25.99 -9.98 15.43
C LEU A 398 -25.21 -8.69 15.59
N VAL A 399 -25.69 -7.62 14.96
CA VAL A 399 -24.96 -6.36 14.78
C VAL A 399 -25.59 -5.29 15.66
N ASN A 400 -24.74 -4.53 16.35
CA ASN A 400 -25.10 -3.27 17.00
C ASN A 400 -24.28 -2.13 16.41
N LEU A 401 -24.95 -1.22 15.71
CA LEU A 401 -24.34 -0.03 15.09
C LEU A 401 -24.21 1.15 16.07
N ASP A 402 -24.90 1.09 17.22
CA ASP A 402 -24.83 2.16 18.21
C ASP A 402 -23.41 2.25 18.78
N LYS A 403 -22.79 3.42 18.66
CA LYS A 403 -21.39 3.65 19.07
C LYS A 403 -21.21 3.81 20.58
N HIS A 404 -22.31 3.95 21.32
CA HIS A 404 -22.29 4.35 22.72
C HIS A 404 -23.11 3.44 23.63
N LYS A 405 -24.15 2.79 23.11
CA LYS A 405 -25.07 1.99 23.93
C LYS A 405 -24.96 0.51 23.67
N THR A 406 -24.97 -0.24 24.76
CA THR A 406 -25.21 -1.68 24.75
C THR A 406 -26.70 -1.93 24.50
N SER A 407 -27.01 -2.88 23.63
CA SER A 407 -28.40 -3.20 23.25
C SER A 407 -28.74 -4.65 23.61
N ASN A 408 -29.91 -4.86 24.21
CA ASN A 408 -30.46 -6.20 24.45
C ASN A 408 -31.46 -6.54 23.35
N ILE A 409 -31.24 -7.64 22.64
CA ILE A 409 -32.12 -8.10 21.56
C ILE A 409 -32.62 -9.51 21.84
N GLN A 410 -33.80 -9.85 21.32
CA GLN A 410 -34.32 -11.21 21.31
C GLN A 410 -34.08 -11.82 19.93
N PHE A 411 -33.40 -12.96 19.86
CA PHE A 411 -33.16 -13.70 18.63
C PHE A 411 -33.44 -15.19 18.83
N GLY A 412 -34.47 -15.69 18.15
CA GLY A 412 -35.05 -16.99 18.47
C GLY A 412 -35.64 -16.98 19.88
N GLU A 413 -35.29 -17.99 20.68
CA GLU A 413 -35.75 -18.12 22.08
C GLU A 413 -34.78 -17.50 23.10
N ALA A 414 -33.67 -16.90 22.64
CA ALA A 414 -32.61 -16.40 23.49
C ALA A 414 -32.47 -14.87 23.43
N SER A 415 -32.09 -14.29 24.57
CA SER A 415 -31.73 -12.88 24.70
C SER A 415 -30.23 -12.70 24.55
N PHE A 416 -29.81 -11.74 23.73
CA PHE A 416 -28.40 -11.40 23.53
C PHE A 416 -28.15 -9.94 23.89
N GLN A 417 -27.06 -9.70 24.61
CA GLN A 417 -26.55 -8.37 24.90
C GLN A 417 -25.41 -8.05 23.94
N LEU A 418 -25.59 -7.02 23.12
CA LEU A 418 -24.63 -6.60 22.10
C LEU A 418 -23.89 -5.34 22.58
N ALA A 419 -22.56 -5.41 22.65
CA ALA A 419 -21.74 -4.25 23.01
C ALA A 419 -21.87 -3.10 21.99
N PRO A 420 -21.50 -1.86 22.34
CA PRO A 420 -21.49 -0.75 21.39
C PRO A 420 -20.55 -1.03 20.22
N LYS A 421 -21.00 -0.71 19.00
CA LYS A 421 -20.27 -0.92 17.73
C LYS A 421 -19.65 -2.33 17.65
N SER A 422 -20.46 -3.35 17.91
CA SER A 422 -20.02 -4.75 17.92
C SER A 422 -20.85 -5.64 17.00
N ILE A 423 -20.26 -6.77 16.63
CA ILE A 423 -20.96 -7.89 15.99
C ILE A 423 -20.64 -9.14 16.77
N SER A 424 -21.69 -9.83 17.21
CA SER A 424 -21.60 -11.18 17.76
C SER A 424 -21.84 -12.21 16.66
N ILE A 425 -20.89 -13.11 16.45
CA ILE A 425 -20.99 -14.24 15.50
C ILE A 425 -21.43 -15.47 16.28
N LEU A 426 -22.54 -16.06 15.89
CA LEU A 426 -23.16 -17.20 16.56
C LEU A 426 -23.04 -18.47 15.71
N SER A 427 -22.37 -19.48 16.26
CA SER A 427 -22.42 -20.85 15.73
C SER A 427 -23.77 -21.49 16.00
N SER A 428 -24.28 -22.25 15.02
CA SER A 428 -25.61 -22.88 15.03
C SER A 428 -26.73 -21.89 15.34
N CYS A 429 -26.52 -20.59 15.05
CA CYS A 429 -27.42 -19.49 15.39
C CYS A 429 -27.82 -19.38 16.87
N ARG A 430 -27.04 -19.99 17.78
CA ARG A 430 -27.37 -20.08 19.22
C ARG A 430 -26.22 -19.65 20.13
N ARG A 431 -24.99 -20.02 19.81
CA ARG A 431 -23.83 -19.84 20.69
C ARG A 431 -22.86 -18.84 20.11
N VAL A 432 -22.66 -17.71 20.80
CA VAL A 432 -21.63 -16.72 20.45
C VAL A 432 -20.25 -17.38 20.48
N VAL A 433 -19.57 -17.37 19.35
CA VAL A 433 -18.20 -17.89 19.20
C VAL A 433 -17.16 -16.79 19.06
N PHE A 434 -17.59 -15.60 18.66
CA PHE A 434 -16.73 -14.42 18.54
C PHE A 434 -17.55 -13.15 18.69
N GLU A 435 -16.99 -12.13 19.33
CA GLU A 435 -17.56 -10.79 19.36
C GLU A 435 -16.49 -9.76 19.01
N THR A 436 -16.76 -8.92 18.02
CA THR A 436 -15.75 -8.01 17.44
C THR A 436 -15.22 -6.99 18.44
N ALA A 437 -16.01 -6.58 19.43
CA ALA A 437 -15.60 -5.62 20.45
C ALA A 437 -14.84 -6.27 21.63
N LYS A 438 -14.87 -7.60 21.76
CA LYS A 438 -14.25 -8.33 22.87
C LYS A 438 -12.87 -8.85 22.48
N VAL A 439 -11.85 -8.03 22.70
CA VAL A 439 -10.46 -8.38 22.40
C VAL A 439 -9.87 -9.21 23.55
N ASN A 440 -9.65 -10.51 23.32
CA ASN A 440 -9.17 -11.44 24.35
C ASN A 440 -7.64 -11.42 24.52
N ALA A 441 -6.91 -11.05 23.47
CA ALA A 441 -5.45 -11.03 23.48
C ALA A 441 -4.90 -9.83 24.27
N GLN A 442 -3.84 -10.06 25.04
CA GLN A 442 -3.13 -9.00 25.74
C GLN A 442 -2.41 -8.08 24.73
N HIS A 443 -2.31 -6.80 25.08
CA HIS A 443 -1.52 -5.85 24.30
C HIS A 443 -0.03 -6.22 24.34
N GLY A 444 0.62 -6.13 23.19
CA GLY A 444 2.07 -6.26 23.09
C GLY A 444 2.76 -4.95 23.44
N LEU A 445 3.98 -5.03 23.96
CA LEU A 445 4.90 -3.90 24.05
C LEU A 445 6.10 -4.18 23.14
N ARG A 446 6.39 -3.25 22.23
CA ARG A 446 7.64 -3.27 21.48
C ARG A 446 8.70 -2.51 22.27
N THR A 447 9.84 -3.16 22.50
CA THR A 447 11.02 -2.52 23.10
C THR A 447 12.19 -2.60 22.13
N ALA A 448 13.04 -1.58 22.15
CA ALA A 448 14.29 -1.57 21.43
C ALA A 448 15.43 -1.52 22.45
N GLN A 449 16.47 -2.31 22.22
CA GLN A 449 17.69 -2.29 23.04
C GLN A 449 18.85 -1.80 22.19
N VAL A 450 19.65 -0.90 22.75
CA VAL A 450 20.87 -0.43 22.09
C VAL A 450 21.87 -1.57 22.09
N VAL A 451 22.14 -2.15 20.93
CA VAL A 451 23.12 -3.23 20.75
C VAL A 451 24.55 -2.71 20.54
N GLN A 452 24.68 -1.48 20.05
CA GLN A 452 25.96 -0.80 19.85
C GLN A 452 25.79 0.71 20.04
N SER A 453 26.69 1.33 20.79
CA SER A 453 26.74 2.79 20.96
C SER A 453 27.80 3.39 20.05
N LEU A 454 27.40 4.30 19.16
CA LEU A 454 28.29 5.00 18.21
C LEU A 454 28.51 6.47 18.62
N ASN A 455 28.70 6.70 19.92
CA ASN A 455 28.81 8.03 20.51
C ASN A 455 30.25 8.59 20.58
N ASN A 456 31.25 7.84 20.13
CA ASN A 456 32.63 8.32 20.09
C ASN A 456 32.85 9.19 18.85
N VAL A 457 32.98 10.51 19.02
CA VAL A 457 33.21 11.45 17.90
C VAL A 457 34.48 11.13 17.11
N ASP A 458 35.50 10.56 17.75
CA ASP A 458 36.78 10.22 17.11
C ASP A 458 36.64 9.01 16.15
N SER A 459 35.54 8.25 16.26
CA SER A 459 35.22 7.15 15.33
C SER A 459 34.55 7.62 14.05
N TRP A 460 34.14 8.88 13.97
CA TRP A 460 33.45 9.45 12.81
C TRP A 460 34.41 10.26 11.94
N LYS A 461 34.46 9.95 10.63
CA LYS A 461 35.05 10.82 9.62
C LYS A 461 33.98 11.75 9.06
N ILE A 462 34.31 13.02 8.84
CA ILE A 462 33.39 14.03 8.31
C ILE A 462 33.86 14.49 6.95
N PHE A 463 32.98 14.45 5.96
CA PHE A 463 33.18 15.07 4.66
C PHE A 463 32.13 16.18 4.48
N LYS A 464 32.57 17.39 4.19
CA LYS A 464 31.68 18.53 3.92
C LYS A 464 31.46 18.65 2.42
N GLU A 465 30.25 18.33 1.96
CA GLU A 465 29.85 18.48 0.57
C GLU A 465 30.07 19.94 0.11
N PRO A 466 30.87 20.17 -0.96
CA PRO A 466 31.10 21.51 -1.47
C PRO A 466 29.87 22.03 -2.23
N ILE A 467 29.59 23.33 -2.08
CA ILE A 467 28.63 24.02 -2.95
C ILE A 467 29.27 24.10 -4.35
N PRO A 468 28.59 23.75 -5.44
CA PRO A 468 29.19 23.76 -6.76
C PRO A 468 29.71 25.15 -7.18
N LEU A 469 31.02 25.26 -7.40
CA LEU A 469 31.72 26.54 -7.64
C LEU A 469 31.97 26.89 -9.11
N ALA A 470 31.82 25.94 -10.05
CA ALA A 470 32.18 26.13 -11.45
C ALA A 470 30.94 26.21 -12.36
N ILE A 471 30.90 27.17 -13.30
CA ILE A 471 29.88 27.22 -14.37
C ILE A 471 30.22 26.23 -15.50
N ASN A 472 31.48 25.86 -15.65
CA ASN A 472 31.95 25.01 -16.75
C ASN A 472 31.60 23.54 -16.50
N ASN A 473 31.21 22.82 -17.56
CA ASN A 473 30.83 21.39 -17.62
C ASN A 473 29.41 20.96 -17.18
N THR A 474 28.40 21.84 -17.21
CA THR A 474 26.99 21.39 -17.05
C THR A 474 26.15 21.69 -18.29
N THR A 475 25.25 20.76 -18.62
CA THR A 475 24.39 20.79 -19.81
C THR A 475 23.14 21.67 -19.69
N HIS A 476 22.79 22.14 -18.49
CA HIS A 476 21.54 22.86 -18.21
C HIS A 476 21.76 24.33 -17.81
N ILE A 477 22.02 25.18 -18.80
CA ILE A 477 22.23 26.63 -18.61
C ILE A 477 21.21 27.40 -19.46
N GLY A 478 20.62 28.45 -18.91
CA GLY A 478 19.77 29.35 -19.70
C GLY A 478 19.12 30.47 -18.88
N HIS A 479 18.47 31.40 -19.59
CA HIS A 479 17.69 32.50 -19.02
C HIS A 479 16.30 32.03 -18.54
N ARG A 480 16.25 30.91 -17.83
CA ARG A 480 15.03 30.28 -17.32
C ARG A 480 15.38 29.26 -16.23
N PHE A 481 14.39 28.92 -15.41
CA PHE A 481 14.45 27.76 -14.53
C PHE A 481 14.18 26.47 -15.30
N PHE A 482 15.05 25.47 -15.15
CA PHE A 482 14.78 24.11 -15.63
C PHE A 482 13.96 23.37 -14.55
N GLU A 483 12.99 22.57 -14.99
CA GLU A 483 12.09 21.82 -14.09
C GLU A 483 12.85 20.69 -13.39
N HIS A 484 12.61 20.50 -12.09
CA HIS A 484 13.42 19.62 -11.25
C HIS A 484 13.49 18.18 -11.78
N LEU A 485 12.35 17.50 -11.86
CA LEU A 485 12.32 16.06 -12.18
C LEU A 485 12.84 15.78 -13.59
N SER A 486 12.51 16.62 -14.55
CA SER A 486 12.96 16.49 -15.94
C SER A 486 14.46 16.71 -16.09
N THR A 487 15.08 17.46 -15.18
CA THR A 487 16.52 17.75 -15.15
C THR A 487 17.28 16.64 -14.44
N THR A 488 16.82 16.23 -13.25
CA THR A 488 17.48 15.17 -12.47
C THR A 488 17.24 13.78 -13.04
N LYS A 489 16.25 13.63 -13.93
CA LYS A 489 15.73 12.34 -14.38
C LYS A 489 15.32 11.43 -13.23
N ASP A 490 15.04 12.05 -12.07
CA ASP A 490 14.75 11.36 -10.83
C ASP A 490 15.86 10.35 -10.44
N GLU A 491 17.10 10.61 -10.85
CA GLU A 491 18.32 9.89 -10.46
C GLU A 491 18.90 10.40 -9.15
N THR A 492 18.44 11.54 -8.65
CA THR A 492 18.75 12.12 -7.33
C THR A 492 17.57 12.95 -6.85
N ASP A 493 17.50 13.17 -5.54
CA ASP A 493 16.53 14.04 -4.89
C ASP A 493 16.95 15.53 -4.94
N TYR A 494 18.19 15.82 -5.38
CA TYR A 494 18.84 17.11 -5.26
C TYR A 494 19.07 17.81 -6.61
N LEU A 495 18.69 19.09 -6.69
CA LEU A 495 19.01 19.95 -7.84
C LEU A 495 19.48 21.32 -7.39
N TRP A 496 20.68 21.71 -7.82
CA TRP A 496 21.22 23.04 -7.60
C TRP A 496 20.75 24.01 -8.69
N TYR A 497 20.33 25.20 -8.28
CA TYR A 497 20.06 26.36 -9.12
C TYR A 497 21.07 27.44 -8.76
N LEU A 498 21.92 27.80 -9.71
CA LEU A 498 23.09 28.66 -9.48
C LEU A 498 23.00 29.87 -10.39
N THR A 499 23.16 31.06 -9.83
CA THR A 499 23.26 32.30 -10.61
C THR A 499 24.29 33.25 -10.01
N ARG A 500 24.69 34.24 -10.81
CA ARG A 500 25.53 35.35 -10.39
C ARG A 500 24.70 36.62 -10.44
N TYR A 501 24.80 37.43 -9.38
CA TYR A 501 24.09 38.68 -9.27
C TYR A 501 25.07 39.82 -9.01
N ASP A 502 25.11 40.80 -9.90
CA ASP A 502 25.95 41.99 -9.76
C ASP A 502 25.20 43.06 -8.95
N TYR A 503 25.60 43.22 -7.70
CA TYR A 503 24.97 44.16 -6.78
C TYR A 503 25.63 45.53 -6.86
N ARG A 504 24.88 46.50 -7.37
CA ARG A 504 25.21 47.92 -7.28
C ARG A 504 24.73 48.44 -5.93
N SER A 505 25.67 48.65 -5.01
CA SER A 505 25.41 49.19 -3.67
C SER A 505 24.57 50.47 -3.75
N ASN A 506 23.43 50.50 -3.06
CA ASN A 506 22.50 51.64 -3.11
C ASN A 506 21.91 51.99 -1.73
N GLY A 507 22.76 52.11 -0.71
CA GLY A 507 22.41 52.49 0.67
C GLY A 507 22.34 51.31 1.67
N ASP A 508 22.07 51.63 2.95
CA ASP A 508 22.07 50.71 4.10
C ASP A 508 20.71 49.99 4.33
N THR A 509 19.93 49.76 3.27
CA THR A 509 18.64 49.10 3.39
C THR A 509 18.78 47.58 3.39
N GLN A 510 18.07 46.91 4.31
CA GLN A 510 18.06 45.45 4.42
C GLN A 510 17.56 44.82 3.11
N LEU A 511 18.35 43.89 2.59
CA LEU A 511 17.97 43.07 1.44
C LEU A 511 17.29 41.79 1.90
N VAL A 512 16.26 41.37 1.18
CA VAL A 512 15.54 40.12 1.42
C VAL A 512 15.52 39.31 0.13
N LEU A 513 16.03 38.08 0.20
CA LEU A 513 15.87 37.08 -0.85
C LEU A 513 14.50 36.44 -0.70
N ASN A 514 13.70 36.47 -1.77
CA ASN A 514 12.41 35.80 -1.87
C ASN A 514 12.48 34.73 -2.95
N VAL A 515 12.30 33.47 -2.57
CA VAL A 515 12.29 32.32 -3.48
C VAL A 515 10.98 31.56 -3.33
N GLU A 516 10.27 31.40 -4.44
CA GLU A 516 9.10 30.53 -4.55
C GLU A 516 9.50 29.25 -5.26
N SER A 517 9.19 28.10 -4.68
CA SER A 517 9.54 26.79 -5.20
C SER A 517 8.35 25.83 -5.07
N GLN A 518 8.26 24.88 -6.00
CA GLN A 518 7.37 23.72 -5.92
C GLN A 518 8.11 22.46 -5.47
N ALA A 519 9.37 22.58 -5.05
CA ALA A 519 10.08 21.50 -4.38
C ALA A 519 9.53 21.25 -2.96
N HIS A 520 9.94 20.13 -2.35
CA HIS A 520 9.53 19.79 -0.99
C HIS A 520 10.40 20.50 0.07
N VAL A 521 11.68 20.72 -0.22
CA VAL A 521 12.60 21.53 0.60
C VAL A 521 13.42 22.45 -0.29
N LEU A 522 13.78 23.61 0.25
CA LEU A 522 14.66 24.57 -0.39
C LEU A 522 15.66 25.12 0.63
N HIS A 523 16.95 25.05 0.29
CA HIS A 523 18.02 25.76 1.01
C HIS A 523 18.61 26.85 0.12
N ALA A 524 19.00 27.97 0.73
CA ALA A 524 19.63 29.09 0.02
C ALA A 524 20.99 29.43 0.62
N TYR A 525 21.92 29.75 -0.28
CA TYR A 525 23.28 30.16 0.03
C TYR A 525 23.65 31.40 -0.78
N ILE A 526 24.36 32.33 -0.15
CA ILE A 526 24.90 33.54 -0.77
C ILE A 526 26.40 33.55 -0.55
N ASN A 527 27.19 33.62 -1.62
CA ASN A 527 28.66 33.57 -1.51
C ASN A 527 29.17 32.35 -0.72
N ASN A 528 28.48 31.22 -0.87
CA ASN A 528 28.67 29.95 -0.16
C ASN A 528 28.28 29.94 1.33
N ASP A 529 27.80 31.05 1.87
CA ASP A 529 27.29 31.12 3.23
C ASP A 529 25.80 30.73 3.24
N TYR A 530 25.41 29.85 4.17
CA TYR A 530 24.02 29.45 4.34
C TYR A 530 23.19 30.64 4.87
N VAL A 531 22.09 30.95 4.19
CA VAL A 531 21.23 32.10 4.56
C VAL A 531 19.81 31.72 4.95
N GLY A 532 19.38 30.48 4.71
CA GLY A 532 18.05 30.03 5.14
C GLY A 532 17.54 28.78 4.46
N SER A 533 16.43 28.26 4.99
CA SER A 533 15.74 27.06 4.52
C SER A 533 14.23 27.22 4.70
N VAL A 534 13.46 26.56 3.84
CA VAL A 534 12.02 26.34 4.01
C VAL A 534 11.68 24.94 3.50
N HIS A 535 10.69 24.30 4.12
CA HIS A 535 10.14 23.04 3.67
C HIS A 535 8.62 23.08 3.63
N GLY A 536 8.04 22.21 2.80
CA GLY A 536 6.61 22.00 2.73
C GLY A 536 6.14 20.92 3.70
N SER A 537 4.89 20.51 3.51
CA SER A 537 4.26 19.38 4.18
C SER A 537 3.29 18.69 3.21
N HIS A 538 2.88 17.46 3.51
CA HIS A 538 1.96 16.68 2.67
C HIS A 538 0.64 17.42 2.43
N ASP A 539 0.03 17.95 3.49
CA ASP A 539 -1.25 18.66 3.44
C ASP A 539 -1.10 20.19 3.24
N GLY A 540 0.12 20.65 2.97
CA GLY A 540 0.47 22.05 2.82
C GLY A 540 0.18 22.62 1.43
N PRO A 541 0.38 23.93 1.25
CA PRO A 541 0.29 24.54 -0.07
C PRO A 541 1.35 23.96 -1.01
N ARG A 542 1.02 23.88 -2.30
CA ARG A 542 1.94 23.36 -3.33
C ARG A 542 3.24 24.16 -3.44
N ASN A 543 3.20 25.47 -3.20
CA ASN A 543 4.36 26.33 -3.28
C ASN A 543 4.92 26.60 -1.87
N ILE A 544 6.23 26.41 -1.72
CA ILE A 544 7.00 26.85 -0.56
C ILE A 544 7.65 28.20 -0.88
N ILE A 545 7.68 29.10 0.10
CA ILE A 545 8.22 30.45 -0.06
C ILE A 545 9.28 30.69 1.01
N LEU A 546 10.53 30.85 0.58
CA LEU A 546 11.62 31.29 1.43
C LEU A 546 11.73 32.82 1.35
N LYS A 547 11.58 33.49 2.48
CA LYS A 547 11.91 34.91 2.66
C LYS A 547 12.99 35.02 3.71
N THR A 548 14.20 35.39 3.32
CA THR A 548 15.32 35.50 4.26
C THR A 548 16.12 36.78 4.04
N PRO A 549 16.52 37.50 5.10
CA PRO A 549 17.48 38.59 5.00
C PRO A 549 18.81 38.09 4.43
N ILE A 550 19.40 38.86 3.52
CA ILE A 550 20.70 38.54 2.91
C ILE A 550 21.65 39.73 2.96
N THR A 551 22.95 39.45 2.87
CA THR A 551 24.01 40.46 2.71
C THR A 551 24.71 40.22 1.38
N LEU A 552 24.86 41.27 0.58
CA LEU A 552 25.56 41.23 -0.70
C LEU A 552 26.78 42.15 -0.66
N ARG A 553 27.88 41.69 -1.26
CA ARG A 553 29.08 42.51 -1.48
C ARG A 553 28.86 43.36 -2.72
N LYS A 554 29.43 44.56 -2.78
CA LYS A 554 29.42 45.37 -4.01
C LYS A 554 30.09 44.56 -5.13
N GLY A 555 29.46 44.51 -6.30
CA GLY A 555 29.93 43.70 -7.42
C GLY A 555 29.26 42.31 -7.47
N GLN A 556 29.98 41.34 -8.03
CA GLN A 556 29.44 40.01 -8.28
C GLN A 556 29.26 39.19 -7.00
N ASN A 557 28.07 38.63 -6.81
CA ASN A 557 27.72 37.68 -5.76
C ASN A 557 27.25 36.37 -6.39
N SER A 558 27.45 35.26 -5.69
CA SER A 558 26.83 33.98 -6.06
C SER A 558 25.57 33.74 -5.25
N ILE A 559 24.52 33.25 -5.92
CA ILE A 559 23.29 32.79 -5.30
C ILE A 559 23.15 31.32 -5.68
N SER A 560 23.15 30.45 -4.69
CA SER A 560 23.03 28.99 -4.87
C SER A 560 21.81 28.51 -4.11
N LEU A 561 20.87 27.89 -4.82
CA LEU A 561 19.65 27.34 -4.24
C LEU A 561 19.66 25.82 -4.40
N LEU A 562 19.54 25.09 -3.30
CA LEU A 562 19.41 23.64 -3.31
C LEU A 562 17.93 23.29 -3.20
N SER A 563 17.36 22.82 -4.31
CA SER A 563 16.01 22.26 -4.37
C SER A 563 16.07 20.78 -4.02
N VAL A 564 15.17 20.32 -3.14
CA VAL A 564 15.13 18.92 -2.71
C VAL A 564 13.73 18.33 -2.85
N MET A 565 13.66 17.10 -3.35
CA MET A 565 12.45 16.30 -3.45
C MET A 565 12.43 15.21 -2.38
N VAL A 566 11.43 15.23 -1.50
CA VAL A 566 11.13 14.14 -0.57
C VAL A 566 10.09 13.20 -1.20
N GLY A 567 10.55 12.22 -1.99
CA GLY A 567 9.68 11.33 -2.76
C GLY A 567 9.04 11.98 -3.99
N SER A 568 8.29 11.19 -4.77
CA SER A 568 7.54 11.65 -5.95
C SER A 568 6.05 11.39 -5.81
N PRO A 569 5.19 12.13 -6.55
CA PRO A 569 3.76 11.86 -6.61
C PRO A 569 3.44 10.40 -6.89
N ASP A 570 2.35 9.88 -6.35
CA ASP A 570 1.92 8.48 -6.53
C ASP A 570 0.50 8.32 -7.04
N SER A 571 -0.29 9.39 -7.02
CA SER A 571 -1.73 9.36 -7.27
C SER A 571 -2.21 10.58 -8.06
N GLY A 572 -3.41 10.49 -8.62
CA GLY A 572 -4.10 11.55 -9.35
C GLY A 572 -3.85 11.57 -10.87
N ALA A 573 -4.64 12.36 -11.60
CA ALA A 573 -4.53 12.48 -13.06
C ALA A 573 -3.30 13.32 -13.47
N TYR A 574 -2.85 13.12 -14.71
CA TYR A 574 -1.79 13.90 -15.36
C TYR A 574 -0.47 13.97 -14.56
N MET A 575 -0.08 12.88 -13.91
CA MET A 575 1.16 12.80 -13.12
C MET A 575 2.41 13.13 -13.95
N GLU A 576 2.41 12.81 -15.25
CA GLU A 576 3.50 13.12 -16.19
C GLU A 576 3.71 14.63 -16.40
N ARG A 577 2.70 15.45 -16.08
CA ARG A 577 2.70 16.91 -16.28
C ARG A 577 3.04 17.68 -15.00
N ARG A 578 3.22 17.00 -13.87
CA ARG A 578 3.55 17.68 -12.61
C ARG A 578 4.95 18.28 -12.69
N ILE A 579 5.04 19.55 -12.32
CA ILE A 579 6.28 20.34 -12.35
C ILE A 579 6.73 20.66 -10.93
N PHE A 580 8.04 20.62 -10.71
CA PHE A 580 8.70 20.83 -9.43
C PHE A 580 9.93 21.73 -9.57
N GLY A 581 10.47 22.17 -8.43
CA GLY A 581 11.65 23.03 -8.37
C GLY A 581 11.34 24.53 -8.29
N VAL A 582 12.38 25.35 -8.45
CA VAL A 582 12.29 26.81 -8.27
C VAL A 582 11.40 27.43 -9.36
N ARG A 583 10.50 28.32 -8.95
CA ARG A 583 9.50 28.98 -9.81
C ARG A 583 9.75 30.48 -9.94
N LYS A 584 10.17 31.14 -8.87
CA LYS A 584 10.44 32.59 -8.85
C LYS A 584 11.55 32.91 -7.88
N VAL A 585 12.43 33.82 -8.27
CA VAL A 585 13.49 34.37 -7.42
C VAL A 585 13.47 35.89 -7.57
N SER A 586 13.51 36.58 -6.45
CA SER A 586 13.56 38.04 -6.43
C SER A 586 14.30 38.55 -5.20
N ILE A 587 14.95 39.70 -5.33
CA ILE A 587 15.55 40.43 -4.21
C ILE A 587 14.69 41.67 -3.96
N GLN A 588 14.29 41.87 -2.71
CA GLN A 588 13.59 43.07 -2.26
C GLN A 588 14.53 43.95 -1.43
N GLN A 589 14.43 45.26 -1.63
CA GLN A 589 15.21 46.27 -0.92
C GLN A 589 14.25 47.27 -0.27
N GLY A 590 13.99 47.13 1.03
CA GLY A 590 12.97 47.93 1.72
C GLY A 590 11.61 47.90 1.02
N ASP A 591 10.99 49.07 0.86
CA ASP A 591 9.71 49.26 0.17
C ASP A 591 9.84 49.44 -1.36
N HIS A 592 11.06 49.33 -1.91
CA HIS A 592 11.26 49.42 -3.35
C HIS A 592 10.69 48.21 -4.09
N LYS A 593 10.42 48.42 -5.39
CA LYS A 593 9.97 47.35 -6.28
C LYS A 593 10.99 46.21 -6.29
N SER A 594 10.51 45.00 -6.02
CA SER A 594 11.35 43.80 -6.00
C SER A 594 12.00 43.56 -7.37
N HIS A 595 13.32 43.34 -7.35
CA HIS A 595 14.11 42.99 -8.54
C HIS A 595 13.99 41.49 -8.81
N SER A 596 13.44 41.12 -9.96
CA SER A 596 13.27 39.71 -10.33
C SER A 596 14.54 39.17 -10.97
N LEU A 597 14.97 37.98 -10.53
CA LEU A 597 16.08 37.24 -11.10
C LEU A 597 15.63 36.11 -12.05
N ASN A 598 14.34 36.06 -12.40
CA ASN A 598 13.77 34.92 -13.14
C ASN A 598 14.39 34.71 -14.53
N ASN A 599 14.78 35.80 -15.18
CA ASN A 599 15.33 35.82 -16.53
C ASN A 599 16.86 35.98 -16.54
N GLU A 600 17.50 35.93 -15.37
CA GLU A 600 18.96 35.90 -15.28
C GLU A 600 19.51 34.57 -15.80
N LEU A 601 20.81 34.54 -16.07
CA LEU A 601 21.46 33.29 -16.47
C LEU A 601 21.52 32.34 -15.26
N TRP A 602 20.77 31.23 -15.35
CA TRP A 602 20.77 30.17 -14.35
C TRP A 602 21.47 28.93 -14.86
N LYS A 603 22.36 28.38 -14.04
CA LYS A 603 22.94 27.06 -14.20
C LYS A 603 22.24 26.08 -13.28
N HIS A 604 21.95 24.89 -13.80
CA HIS A 604 21.35 23.81 -13.04
C HIS A 604 22.32 22.64 -12.99
N GLN A 605 22.60 22.15 -11.79
CA GLN A 605 23.54 21.04 -11.58
C GLN A 605 22.86 19.91 -10.82
N VAL A 606 22.77 18.77 -11.49
CA VAL A 606 22.40 17.50 -10.89
C VAL A 606 23.62 17.00 -10.13
N ASN A 607 23.53 16.94 -8.80
CA ASN A 607 24.55 16.27 -8.02
C ASN A 607 24.13 14.81 -7.86
N PRO A 608 24.95 13.86 -8.29
CA PRO A 608 24.63 12.48 -8.02
C PRO A 608 24.75 12.15 -6.53
N ASP A 609 23.82 11.34 -6.03
CA ASP A 609 23.87 10.77 -4.66
C ASP A 609 25.18 9.96 -4.44
N TRP A 610 25.85 9.53 -5.52
CA TRP A 610 27.06 8.69 -5.50
C TRP A 610 28.37 9.42 -5.16
N LEU A 611 28.38 10.75 -5.07
CA LEU A 611 29.57 11.50 -4.59
C LEU A 611 29.82 11.31 -3.09
N ILE A 612 28.87 10.71 -2.35
CA ILE A 612 28.95 10.53 -0.90
C ILE A 612 29.78 9.28 -0.49
N TRP A 613 30.04 8.32 -1.39
CA TRP A 613 30.66 7.03 -1.02
C TRP A 613 31.79 6.50 -1.92
N ARG A 614 32.28 7.24 -2.91
CA ARG A 614 33.52 6.89 -3.64
C ARG A 614 34.72 7.67 -3.10
N ASN A 615 35.18 7.28 -1.93
CA ASN A 615 36.57 7.39 -1.50
C ASN A 615 36.77 6.44 -0.31
N GLU A 616 36.73 5.13 -0.59
CA GLU A 616 37.58 4.07 -0.02
C GLU A 616 37.36 2.77 -0.79
#